data_AF-A0A960MYU5-F1
#
_entry.id   AF-A0A960MYU5-F1
#
_cell.length_a   1.000
_cell.length_b   1.000
_cell.length_c   1.000
_cell.angle_alpha   90.00
_cell.angle_beta   90.00
_cell.angle_gamma   90.00
#
_symmetry.space_group_name_H-M   'P 1'
#
loop_
_entity.id
_entity.type
_entity.pdbx_description
1 polymer ?
#
loop_
_entity_poly.entity_id
_entity_poly.type
_entity_poly.pdbx_seq_one_letter_code
_entity_poly.pdbx_strand_id
1 'polypeptide(L)'
;MTSGGDLFSSSDREELDRIWEWAETTKDGSLSDLPFQPSSRVWAQVCSEAHICTVKRCAPSGKCFYQLLRRRVVEADVVVVNHTLFFTLLAGQPEFLEGGGDGFLFPKDFVILDEAHTLEQIAAKQLGLNLSQGGLRFELGRLYNPKTRKGL
;
A
#
# COMPACT_ATOMS: atom_id res chain seq x y z
N MET A 1 5.81 31.73 11.70
CA MET A 1 5.77 30.50 12.52
C MET A 1 7.04 29.73 12.25
N THR A 2 7.75 29.44 13.33
CA THR A 2 9.14 29.01 13.46
C THR A 2 9.47 27.65 12.84
N SER A 3 10.68 27.55 12.30
CA SER A 3 11.37 26.33 11.87
C SER A 3 11.24 25.19 12.89
N GLY A 4 10.38 24.21 12.58
CA GLY A 4 10.68 22.82 12.90
C GLY A 4 11.66 22.31 11.85
N GLY A 5 12.70 21.58 12.25
CA GLY A 5 13.70 21.04 11.33
C GLY A 5 13.02 20.34 10.15
N ASP A 6 13.28 20.86 8.95
CA ASP A 6 12.61 20.43 7.74
C ASP A 6 13.05 18.99 7.40
N LEU A 7 12.12 18.04 7.50
CA LEU A 7 12.36 16.64 7.16
C LEU A 7 12.65 16.44 5.66
N PHE A 8 12.29 17.43 4.84
CA PHE A 8 12.40 17.41 3.39
C PHE A 8 13.59 18.24 2.91
N SER A 9 14.32 17.73 1.92
CA SER A 9 15.25 18.57 1.15
C SER A 9 14.45 19.53 0.26
N SER A 10 15.12 20.54 -0.30
CA SER A 10 14.50 21.42 -1.31
C SER A 10 13.93 20.64 -2.50
N SER A 11 14.62 19.58 -2.94
CA SER A 11 14.16 18.69 -4.02
C SER A 11 12.88 17.94 -3.67
N ASP A 12 12.76 17.47 -2.43
CA ASP A 12 11.57 16.72 -1.99
C ASP A 12 10.34 17.61 -1.92
N ARG A 13 10.52 18.89 -1.56
CA ARG A 13 9.44 19.88 -1.57
C ARG A 13 8.94 20.13 -2.98
N GLU A 14 9.84 20.29 -3.95
CA GLU A 14 9.45 20.44 -5.36
C GLU A 14 8.69 19.21 -5.89
N GLU A 15 9.09 17.99 -5.51
CA GLU A 15 8.33 16.78 -5.84
C GLU A 15 6.95 16.77 -5.18
N LEU A 16 6.84 17.15 -3.90
CA LEU A 16 5.58 17.22 -3.17
C LEU A 16 4.61 18.24 -3.78
N ASP A 17 5.11 19.43 -4.15
CA ASP A 17 4.29 20.47 -4.78
C ASP A 17 3.73 19.98 -6.13
N ARG A 18 4.55 19.28 -6.92
CA ARG A 18 4.09 18.66 -8.18
C ARG A 18 3.05 17.58 -7.98
N ILE A 19 3.20 16.75 -6.93
CA ILE A 19 2.18 15.74 -6.58
C ILE A 19 0.89 16.44 -6.16
N TRP A 20 0.98 17.51 -5.37
CA TRP A 20 -0.18 18.29 -4.91
C TRP A 20 -0.95 18.91 -6.07
N GLU A 21 -0.26 19.59 -7.00
CA GLU A 21 -0.89 20.16 -8.19
C GLU A 21 -1.58 19.09 -9.05
N TRP A 22 -0.93 17.93 -9.24
CA TRP A 22 -1.53 16.82 -9.95
C TRP A 22 -2.76 16.26 -9.22
N ALA A 23 -2.71 16.15 -7.89
CA ALA A 23 -3.80 15.62 -7.08
C ALA A 23 -5.10 16.42 -7.20
N GLU A 24 -5.05 17.72 -7.51
CA GLU A 24 -6.25 18.53 -7.75
C GLU A 24 -6.90 18.29 -9.13
N THR A 25 -6.17 17.64 -10.07
CA THR A 25 -6.63 17.41 -11.45
C THR A 25 -6.89 15.95 -11.78
N THR A 26 -6.27 15.02 -11.04
CA THR A 26 -6.45 13.58 -11.24
C THR A 26 -7.85 13.11 -10.85
N LYS A 27 -8.29 12.01 -11.47
CA LYS A 27 -9.60 11.41 -11.20
C LYS A 27 -9.55 10.35 -10.10
N ASP A 28 -8.47 9.56 -10.05
CA ASP A 28 -8.40 8.35 -9.23
C ASP A 28 -7.22 8.33 -8.26
N GLY A 29 -6.29 9.28 -8.35
CA GLY A 29 -5.12 9.37 -7.48
C GLY A 29 -4.17 8.18 -7.57
N SER A 30 -4.21 7.41 -8.67
CA SER A 30 -3.34 6.25 -8.85
C SER A 30 -1.91 6.66 -9.23
N LEU A 31 -0.92 5.93 -8.71
CA LEU A 31 0.49 6.16 -9.09
C LEU A 31 0.72 5.93 -10.59
N SER A 32 -0.06 5.05 -11.21
CA SER A 32 -0.01 4.79 -12.65
C SER A 32 -0.42 5.97 -13.51
N ASP A 33 -1.34 6.83 -13.01
CA ASP A 33 -1.83 8.01 -13.72
C ASP A 33 -0.99 9.26 -13.46
N LEU A 34 0.02 9.16 -12.59
CA LEU A 34 0.97 10.23 -12.31
C LEU A 34 1.95 10.37 -13.49
N PRO A 35 2.12 11.56 -14.10
CA PRO A 35 2.90 11.74 -15.32
C PRO A 35 4.42 11.68 -15.11
N PHE A 36 4.87 11.46 -13.87
CA PHE A 36 6.27 11.32 -13.50
C PHE A 36 6.42 10.27 -12.40
N GLN A 37 7.63 9.72 -12.28
CA GLN A 37 7.95 8.78 -11.20
C GLN A 37 8.48 9.57 -9.99
N PRO A 38 7.76 9.63 -8.87
CA PRO A 38 8.24 10.28 -7.66
C PRO A 38 9.31 9.42 -6.99
N SER A 39 10.16 10.04 -6.18
CA SER A 39 11.08 9.28 -5.34
C SER A 39 10.31 8.42 -4.34
N SER A 40 10.84 7.22 -4.02
CA SER A 40 10.20 6.31 -3.08
C SER A 40 10.05 6.92 -1.68
N ARG A 41 11.01 7.76 -1.28
CA ARG A 41 10.98 8.52 -0.03
C ARG A 41 9.83 9.50 0.03
N VAL A 42 9.60 10.30 -1.02
CA VAL A 42 8.49 11.26 -1.08
C VAL A 42 7.15 10.54 -1.16
N TRP A 43 7.04 9.54 -2.04
CA TRP A 43 5.79 8.78 -2.22
C TRP A 43 5.33 8.11 -0.92
N ALA A 44 6.25 7.51 -0.16
CA ALA A 44 5.94 6.87 1.12
C ALA A 44 5.37 7.82 2.18
N GLN A 45 5.52 9.15 2.03
CA GLN A 45 4.95 10.13 2.96
C GLN A 45 3.52 10.53 2.62
N VAL A 46 3.10 10.36 1.36
CA VAL A 46 1.81 10.87 0.85
C VAL A 46 0.86 9.78 0.39
N CYS A 47 1.36 8.56 0.15
CA CYS A 47 0.53 7.46 -0.30
C CYS A 47 -0.45 7.00 0.79
N SER A 48 -1.58 6.44 0.36
CA SER A 48 -2.53 5.85 1.29
C SER A 48 -2.03 4.48 1.75
N GLU A 49 -1.95 4.27 3.06
CA GLU A 49 -1.53 3.01 3.67
C GLU A 49 -2.73 2.21 4.20
N ALA A 50 -2.70 0.91 3.94
CA ALA A 50 -3.65 -0.04 4.53
C ALA A 50 -3.60 0.05 6.07
N HIS A 51 -4.76 -0.12 6.73
CA HIS A 51 -4.95 -0.02 8.18
C HIS A 51 -4.74 1.38 8.82
N ILE A 52 -4.01 2.29 8.18
CA ILE A 52 -3.88 3.69 8.64
C ILE A 52 -5.03 4.54 8.08
N CYS A 53 -5.36 4.35 6.81
CA CYS A 53 -6.40 5.09 6.10
C CYS A 53 -7.81 4.59 6.45
N THR A 54 -8.34 5.10 7.57
CA THR A 54 -9.73 4.84 8.02
C THR A 54 -10.67 5.96 7.64
N VAL A 55 -11.97 5.65 7.47
CA VAL A 55 -13.02 6.64 7.18
C VAL A 55 -13.05 7.77 8.21
N LYS A 56 -12.74 7.48 9.48
CA LYS A 56 -12.71 8.48 10.56
C LYS A 56 -11.52 9.44 10.47
N ARG A 57 -10.38 8.98 9.96
CA ARG A 57 -9.15 9.79 9.81
C ARG A 57 -9.12 10.55 8.48
N CYS A 58 -9.70 9.98 7.43
CA CYS A 58 -9.85 10.66 6.15
C CYS A 58 -10.82 11.83 6.30
N ALA A 59 -10.42 13.01 5.80
CA ALA A 59 -11.21 14.23 5.94
C ALA A 59 -12.65 14.03 5.44
N PRO A 60 -13.67 14.59 6.14
CA PRO A 60 -15.08 14.49 5.74
C PRO A 60 -15.38 15.09 4.36
N SER A 61 -14.45 15.86 3.80
CA SER A 61 -14.58 16.55 2.50
C SER A 61 -14.75 15.60 1.31
N GLY A 62 -14.59 14.29 1.49
CA GLY A 62 -14.90 13.30 0.46
C GLY A 62 -13.90 13.23 -0.70
N LYS A 63 -12.81 14.00 -0.68
CA LYS A 63 -11.76 14.01 -1.73
C LYS A 63 -10.71 12.90 -1.60
N CYS A 64 -10.85 11.95 -0.67
CA CYS A 64 -9.85 10.88 -0.52
C CYS A 64 -10.05 9.80 -1.59
N PHE A 65 -9.15 9.76 -2.57
CA PHE A 65 -9.16 8.79 -3.67
C PHE A 65 -9.28 7.33 -3.21
N TYR A 66 -8.53 6.96 -2.16
CA TYR A 66 -8.59 5.61 -1.61
C TYR A 66 -9.98 5.26 -1.07
N GLN A 67 -10.64 6.17 -0.35
CA GLN A 67 -12.00 5.93 0.17
C GLN A 67 -13.06 5.92 -0.94
N LEU A 68 -12.89 6.76 -1.96
CA LEU A 68 -13.77 6.76 -3.14
C LEU A 68 -13.64 5.44 -3.90
N LEU A 69 -12.42 4.95 -4.10
CA LEU A 69 -12.16 3.65 -4.72
C LEU A 69 -12.79 2.53 -3.91
N ARG A 70 -12.63 2.53 -2.57
CA ARG A 70 -13.27 1.55 -1.68
C ARG A 70 -14.79 1.52 -1.84
N ARG A 71 -15.44 2.68 -1.86
CA ARG A 71 -16.90 2.76 -2.10
C ARG A 71 -17.28 2.20 -3.46
N ARG A 72 -16.55 2.59 -4.50
CA ARG A 72 -16.79 2.08 -5.87
C ARG A 72 -16.64 0.56 -5.95
N VAL A 73 -15.67 -0.02 -5.25
CA VAL A 73 -15.48 -1.48 -5.23
C VAL A 73 -16.62 -2.19 -4.49
N VAL A 74 -17.13 -1.62 -3.39
CA VAL A 74 -18.29 -2.18 -2.66
C VAL A 74 -19.56 -2.17 -3.52
N GLU A 75 -19.71 -1.20 -4.42
CA GLU A 75 -20.87 -1.08 -5.31
C GLU A 75 -20.67 -1.79 -6.67
N ALA A 76 -19.50 -2.36 -6.93
CA ALA A 76 -19.19 -2.98 -8.21
C ALA A 76 -19.72 -4.41 -8.31
N ASP A 77 -20.35 -4.74 -9.43
CA ASP A 77 -20.74 -6.12 -9.74
C ASP A 77 -19.53 -7.02 -10.07
N VAL A 78 -18.46 -6.42 -10.61
CA VAL A 78 -17.23 -7.12 -11.01
C VAL A 78 -16.01 -6.29 -10.64
N VAL A 79 -15.05 -6.93 -9.97
CA VAL A 79 -13.77 -6.32 -9.59
C VAL A 79 -12.65 -7.08 -10.28
N VAL A 80 -11.84 -6.35 -11.06
CA VAL A 80 -10.66 -6.91 -11.73
C VAL A 80 -9.41 -6.51 -10.95
N VAL A 81 -8.66 -7.51 -10.49
CA VAL A 81 -7.39 -7.34 -9.79
C VAL A 81 -6.32 -8.21 -10.43
N ASN A 82 -5.05 -7.83 -10.28
CA ASN A 82 -3.96 -8.72 -10.68
C ASN A 82 -3.76 -9.85 -9.65
N HIS A 83 -3.13 -10.95 -10.08
CA HIS A 83 -2.87 -12.11 -9.21
C HIS A 83 -2.07 -11.77 -7.96
N THR A 84 -1.08 -10.87 -8.07
CA THR A 84 -0.26 -10.43 -6.93
C THR A 84 -1.13 -9.82 -5.83
N LEU A 85 -1.97 -8.84 -6.18
CA LEU A 85 -2.87 -8.15 -5.25
C LEU A 85 -3.90 -9.13 -4.69
N PHE A 86 -4.47 -10.00 -5.53
CA PHE A 86 -5.41 -11.02 -5.08
C PHE A 86 -4.82 -11.89 -3.96
N PHE A 87 -3.63 -12.46 -4.16
CA PHE A 87 -3.00 -13.31 -3.15
C PHE A 87 -2.48 -12.54 -1.93
N THR A 88 -2.01 -11.30 -2.09
CA THR A 88 -1.67 -10.44 -0.94
C THR A 88 -2.90 -10.16 -0.08
N LEU A 89 -4.04 -9.84 -0.70
CA LEU A 89 -5.29 -9.62 0.03
C LEU A 89 -5.79 -10.90 0.69
N LEU A 90 -5.69 -12.04 0.00
CA LEU A 90 -6.08 -13.34 0.54
C LEU A 90 -5.23 -13.74 1.76
N ALA A 91 -3.92 -13.47 1.73
CA ALA A 91 -3.01 -13.72 2.85
C ALA A 91 -3.34 -12.87 4.08
N GLY A 92 -3.87 -11.66 3.87
CA GLY A 92 -4.23 -10.72 4.92
C GLY A 92 -5.65 -10.86 5.46
N GLN A 93 -6.50 -11.73 4.88
CA GLN A 93 -7.87 -11.89 5.34
C GLN A 93 -7.93 -12.62 6.70
N PRO A 94 -8.56 -12.01 7.72
CA PRO A 94 -8.84 -12.65 9.00
C PRO A 94 -9.93 -13.73 8.91
N GLU A 95 -10.39 -14.19 7.75
CA GLU A 95 -11.21 -15.43 7.71
C GLU A 95 -10.38 -16.69 8.01
N PHE A 96 -9.04 -16.56 8.06
CA PHE A 96 -8.13 -17.49 8.73
C PHE A 96 -7.85 -17.15 10.21
N LEU A 97 -8.35 -16.01 10.72
CA LEU A 97 -8.19 -15.47 12.09
C LEU A 97 -9.39 -14.55 12.45
N GLU A 98 -10.58 -15.12 12.59
CA GLU A 98 -11.88 -14.50 12.95
C GLU A 98 -11.99 -12.95 12.94
N GLY A 99 -12.59 -12.38 11.89
CA GLY A 99 -13.35 -11.12 12.00
C GLY A 99 -13.07 -10.05 10.94
N GLY A 100 -14.08 -9.76 10.12
CA GLY A 100 -14.27 -8.48 9.40
C GLY A 100 -13.15 -8.09 8.42
N GLY A 101 -13.25 -8.56 7.18
CA GLY A 101 -12.26 -8.29 6.13
C GLY A 101 -12.08 -6.80 5.81
N ASP A 102 -10.92 -6.24 6.17
CA ASP A 102 -10.41 -4.96 5.67
C ASP A 102 -9.78 -5.24 4.28
N GLY A 103 -10.57 -5.25 3.20
CA GLY A 103 -10.05 -5.60 1.88
C GLY A 103 -11.04 -5.44 0.73
N PHE A 104 -10.60 -5.86 -0.46
CA PHE A 104 -11.41 -5.88 -1.70
C PHE A 104 -11.91 -7.29 -2.06
N LEU A 105 -11.75 -8.26 -1.15
CA LEU A 105 -12.24 -9.62 -1.31
C LEU A 105 -13.52 -9.78 -0.48
N PHE A 106 -14.56 -10.27 -1.13
CA PHE A 106 -15.89 -10.40 -0.53
C PHE A 106 -16.17 -11.87 -0.18
N PRO A 107 -16.63 -12.15 1.05
CA PRO A 107 -16.95 -13.52 1.44
C PRO A 107 -18.10 -14.08 0.60
N LYS A 108 -18.02 -15.36 0.24
CA LYS A 108 -19.04 -16.10 -0.53
C LYS A 108 -19.22 -15.66 -1.99
N ASP A 109 -18.27 -14.93 -2.56
CA ASP A 109 -18.20 -14.67 -4.01
C ASP A 109 -17.39 -15.73 -4.76
N PHE A 110 -17.42 -15.65 -6.09
CA PHE A 110 -16.61 -16.48 -6.99
C PHE A 110 -15.47 -15.67 -7.61
N VAL A 111 -14.40 -16.37 -7.98
CA VAL A 111 -13.21 -15.77 -8.61
C VAL A 111 -12.99 -16.43 -9.96
N ILE A 112 -12.79 -15.62 -11.00
CA ILE A 112 -12.35 -16.08 -12.32
C ILE A 112 -10.85 -15.79 -12.42
N LEU A 113 -10.06 -16.84 -12.62
CA LEU A 113 -8.62 -16.74 -12.78
C LEU A 113 -8.29 -16.84 -14.27
N ASP A 114 -7.98 -15.70 -14.86
CA ASP A 114 -7.46 -15.66 -16.22
C ASP A 114 -5.96 -16.03 -16.21
N GLU A 115 -5.46 -16.60 -17.31
CA GLU A 115 -4.05 -16.99 -17.43
C GLU A 115 -3.50 -17.81 -16.24
N ALA A 116 -4.31 -18.79 -15.80
CA ALA A 116 -4.06 -19.60 -14.61
C ALA A 116 -2.76 -20.43 -14.64
N HIS A 117 -2.08 -20.48 -15.79
CA HIS A 117 -0.78 -21.14 -15.92
C HIS A 117 0.33 -20.49 -15.06
N THR A 118 0.21 -19.20 -14.73
CA THR A 118 1.16 -18.50 -13.83
C THR A 118 0.74 -18.52 -12.36
N LEU A 119 -0.45 -19.03 -12.06
CA LEU A 119 -1.11 -18.87 -10.78
C LEU A 119 -0.31 -19.47 -9.62
N GLU A 120 0.17 -20.72 -9.79
CA GLU A 120 0.88 -21.46 -8.75
C GLU A 120 2.14 -20.72 -8.29
N GLN A 121 2.93 -20.21 -9.24
CA GLN A 121 4.16 -19.50 -8.94
C GLN A 121 3.88 -18.18 -8.19
N ILE A 122 2.84 -17.44 -8.60
CA ILE A 122 2.48 -16.18 -7.96
C ILE A 122 1.91 -16.44 -6.56
N ALA A 123 1.06 -17.44 -6.41
CA ALA A 123 0.50 -17.86 -5.13
C ALA A 123 1.60 -18.27 -4.15
N ALA A 124 2.52 -19.14 -4.58
CA ALA A 124 3.65 -19.59 -3.75
C ALA A 124 4.53 -18.43 -3.30
N LYS A 125 4.76 -17.43 -4.16
CA LYS A 125 5.55 -16.25 -3.82
C LYS A 125 4.88 -15.34 -2.79
N GLN A 126 3.56 -15.15 -2.88
CA GLN A 126 2.82 -14.22 -2.02
C GLN A 126 2.37 -14.85 -0.70
N LEU A 127 1.97 -16.13 -0.72
CA LEU A 127 1.57 -16.89 0.47
C LEU A 127 2.77 -17.52 1.19
N GLY A 128 3.89 -17.68 0.49
CA GLY A 128 5.10 -18.27 1.03
C GLY A 128 5.93 -17.30 1.87
N LEU A 129 6.70 -17.86 2.80
CA LEU A 129 7.67 -17.11 3.59
C LEU A 129 8.96 -16.91 2.79
N ASN A 130 9.37 -15.65 2.62
CA ASN A 130 10.63 -15.31 1.97
C ASN A 130 11.70 -14.98 3.02
N LEU A 131 12.68 -15.87 3.18
CA LEU A 131 13.84 -15.65 4.05
C LEU A 131 15.10 -15.45 3.21
N SER A 132 15.81 -14.36 3.46
CA SER A 132 17.12 -14.09 2.84
C SER A 132 18.17 -13.82 3.91
N GLN A 133 19.42 -14.18 3.65
CA GLN A 133 20.53 -13.88 4.56
C GLN A 133 20.64 -12.37 4.82
N GLY A 134 20.48 -11.55 3.77
CA GLY A 134 20.50 -10.10 3.87
C GLY A 134 19.38 -9.55 4.76
N GLY A 135 18.14 -9.99 4.54
CA GLY A 135 16.99 -9.59 5.36
C GLY A 135 17.14 -10.04 6.82
N LEU A 136 17.54 -11.29 7.06
CA LEU A 136 17.78 -11.81 8.41
C LEU A 136 18.85 -10.99 9.14
N ARG A 137 19.96 -10.68 8.45
CA ARG A 137 21.06 -9.90 9.03
C ARG A 137 20.65 -8.45 9.30
N PHE A 138 19.80 -7.87 8.44
CA PHE A 138 19.22 -6.55 8.65
C PHE A 138 18.32 -6.52 9.89
N GLU A 139 17.37 -7.47 10.02
CA GLU A 139 16.47 -7.53 11.18
C GLU A 139 17.22 -7.82 12.49
N LEU A 140 18.18 -8.76 12.49
CA LEU A 140 19.04 -9.00 13.65
C LEU A 140 19.86 -7.76 14.02
N GLY A 141 20.35 -7.02 13.02
CA GLY A 141 21.08 -5.77 13.23
C GLY A 141 20.22 -4.63 13.79
N ARG A 142 18.90 -4.62 13.51
CA ARG A 142 17.94 -3.69 14.13
C ARG A 142 17.69 -4.03 15.59
N LEU A 143 17.59 -5.32 15.93
CA LEU A 143 17.44 -5.78 17.31
C LEU A 143 18.70 -5.51 18.14
N TYR A 144 19.89 -5.78 17.57
CA TYR A 144 21.15 -5.48 18.22
C TYR A 144 22.28 -5.41 17.20
N ASN A 145 22.92 -4.24 17.10
CA ASN A 145 24.10 -4.06 16.27
C ASN A 145 25.38 -4.23 17.10
N PRO A 146 26.20 -5.27 16.87
CA PRO A 146 27.39 -5.53 17.67
C PRO A 146 28.46 -4.43 17.57
N LYS A 147 28.50 -3.69 16.45
CA LYS A 147 29.50 -2.64 16.21
C LYS A 147 29.18 -1.36 16.97
N THR A 148 27.90 -1.00 17.03
CA THR A 148 27.45 0.23 17.72
C THR A 148 26.95 -0.03 19.14
N ARG A 149 26.76 -1.32 19.52
CA ARG A 149 26.16 -1.80 20.78
C ARG A 149 24.79 -1.16 21.05
N LYS A 150 24.05 -0.85 20.00
CA LYS A 150 22.72 -0.24 20.05
C LYS A 150 21.75 -1.13 19.30
N GLY A 151 20.49 -1.11 19.73
CA GLY A 151 19.39 -1.86 19.16
C GLY A 151 18.07 -1.23 19.57
N LEU A 152 16.97 -1.78 19.08
CA LEU A 152 15.64 -1.55 19.66
C LEU A 152 15.60 -1.92 21.14
#